data_AF-A0A920UC12-F1
#
_entry.id   AF-A0A920UC12-F1
#
_cell.length_a   1.000
_cell.length_b   1.000
_cell.length_c   1.000
_cell.angle_alpha   90.00
_cell.angle_beta   90.00
_cell.angle_gamma   90.00
#
_symmetry.space_group_name_H-M   'P 1'
#
loop_
_entity.id
_entity.type
_entity.pdbx_description
1 polymer ?
#
loop_
_entity_poly.entity_id
_entity_poly.type
_entity_poly.pdbx_seq_one_letter_code
_entity_poly.pdbx_strand_id
1 'polypeptide(L)'
;MFGAVGDPDIPDHITLHGLLLPMRRSLTQRGMHPTCLSLSRCRISAFRQTSRRIDMVIFRENTEGEYAPVGGRLYAGTPHETVVQTNMFTRRGTERIIRAAFEHCVRRDKHKKVTSVTKSNAQSFGMVFWDEVF
;
A
#
# COMPACT_ATOMS: atom_id res chain seq x y z
N MET A 1 -2.02 -13.56 15.45
CA MET A 1 -2.79 -13.85 14.22
C MET A 1 -3.96 -12.89 14.19
N PHE A 2 -4.21 -12.18 13.08
CA PHE A 2 -5.32 -11.23 12.93
C PHE A 2 -6.20 -11.68 11.76
N GLY A 3 -7.52 -11.66 11.93
CA GLY A 3 -8.49 -12.05 10.91
C GLY A 3 -8.87 -10.87 10.02
N ALA A 4 -10.11 -10.42 10.14
CA ALA A 4 -10.64 -9.23 9.48
C ALA A 4 -11.27 -8.29 10.52
N VAL A 5 -11.46 -7.03 10.13
CA VAL A 5 -12.22 -6.04 10.91
C VAL A 5 -13.17 -5.32 9.96
N GLY A 6 -14.42 -5.16 10.40
CA GLY A 6 -15.51 -4.54 9.66
C GLY A 6 -16.84 -4.99 10.26
N ASP A 7 -17.83 -4.11 10.30
CA ASP A 7 -19.16 -4.38 10.81
C ASP A 7 -20.15 -3.55 9.98
N PRO A 8 -21.26 -4.13 9.45
CA PRO A 8 -22.24 -3.39 8.66
C PRO A 8 -22.83 -2.16 9.37
N ASP A 9 -22.89 -2.18 10.71
CA ASP A 9 -23.46 -1.10 11.52
C ASP A 9 -22.43 -0.01 11.83
N ILE A 10 -21.15 -0.23 11.56
CA ILE A 10 -20.06 0.71 11.85
C ILE A 10 -19.42 1.19 10.53
N PRO A 11 -19.41 2.50 10.25
CA PRO A 11 -18.77 3.03 9.04
C PRO A 11 -17.32 2.54 8.86
N ASP A 12 -16.99 2.06 7.65
CA ASP A 12 -15.70 1.44 7.34
C ASP A 12 -14.49 2.32 7.66
N HIS A 13 -14.60 3.64 7.47
CA HIS A 13 -13.50 4.55 7.78
C HIS A 13 -13.17 4.57 9.28
N ILE A 14 -14.15 4.31 10.16
CA ILE A 14 -13.94 4.22 11.61
C ILE A 14 -13.21 2.94 11.96
N THR A 15 -13.67 1.80 11.45
CA THR A 15 -13.05 0.50 11.74
C THR A 15 -11.63 0.42 11.16
N LEU A 16 -11.42 0.93 9.95
CA LEU A 16 -10.13 0.92 9.26
C LEU A 16 -9.11 1.89 9.87
N HIS A 17 -9.49 3.16 10.07
CA HIS A 17 -8.58 4.17 10.63
C HIS A 17 -8.44 4.10 12.15
N GLY A 18 -9.42 3.51 12.85
CA GLY A 18 -9.40 3.34 14.31
C GLY A 18 -8.60 2.12 14.78
N LEU A 19 -8.43 1.09 13.94
CA LEU A 19 -7.75 -0.15 14.35
C LEU A 19 -6.68 -0.62 13.36
N LEU A 20 -7.05 -0.98 12.13
CA LEU A 20 -6.16 -1.72 11.24
C LEU A 20 -4.96 -0.88 10.77
N LEU A 21 -5.18 0.36 10.35
CA LEU A 21 -4.10 1.24 9.89
C LEU A 21 -3.14 1.64 11.04
N PRO A 22 -3.62 2.06 12.23
CA PRO A 22 -2.76 2.27 13.40
C PRO A 22 -1.96 1.02 13.80
N MET A 23 -2.59 -0.17 13.75
CA MET A 23 -1.92 -1.42 14.05
C MET A 23 -0.77 -1.69 13.07
N ARG A 24 -0.99 -1.53 11.76
CA ARG A 24 0.07 -1.67 10.74
C ARG A 24 1.24 -0.73 11.00
N ARG A 25 0.95 0.55 11.24
CA ARG A 25 1.98 1.56 11.54
C ARG A 25 2.80 1.22 12.77
N SER A 26 2.14 0.88 13.88
CA SER A 26 2.82 0.55 15.14
C SER A 26 3.67 -0.72 15.03
N LEU A 27 3.20 -1.76 14.34
CA LEU A 27 3.98 -2.98 14.12
C LEU A 27 5.19 -2.75 13.22
N THR A 28 5.07 -1.94 12.16
CA THR A 28 6.23 -1.57 11.34
C THR A 28 7.23 -0.70 12.09
N GLN A 29 6.78 0.21 12.97
CA GLN A 29 7.68 0.95 13.87
C GLN A 29 8.44 0.04 14.82
N ARG A 30 7.85 -1.10 15.22
CA ARG A 30 8.47 -2.16 16.03
C ARG A 30 9.33 -3.14 15.21
N GLY A 31 9.62 -2.83 13.94
CA GLY A 31 10.53 -3.61 13.11
C GLY A 31 9.89 -4.78 12.36
N MET A 32 8.56 -4.90 12.34
CA MET A 32 7.90 -5.96 11.58
C MET A 32 8.12 -5.76 10.07
N HIS A 33 8.41 -6.87 9.37
CA HIS A 33 8.79 -6.86 7.96
C HIS A 33 7.70 -6.27 7.05
N PRO A 34 8.10 -5.74 5.87
CA PRO A 34 7.17 -5.20 4.89
C PRO A 34 6.12 -6.21 4.44
N THR A 35 4.92 -5.73 4.12
CA THR A 35 3.82 -6.60 3.70
C THR A 35 4.06 -7.12 2.28
N CYS A 36 4.03 -8.45 2.12
CA CYS A 36 4.10 -9.09 0.82
C CYS A 36 2.99 -10.13 0.63
N LEU A 37 2.56 -10.32 -0.62
CA LEU A 37 1.58 -11.32 -1.01
C LEU A 37 2.12 -12.13 -2.19
N SER A 38 2.29 -13.44 -2.01
CA SER A 38 2.70 -14.35 -3.08
C SER A 38 1.49 -14.90 -3.82
N LEU A 39 1.46 -14.73 -5.15
CA LEU A 39 0.40 -15.25 -6.02
C LEU A 39 0.76 -16.59 -6.68
N SER A 40 1.95 -17.12 -6.41
CA SER A 40 2.51 -18.33 -7.04
C SER A 40 1.66 -19.61 -6.89
N ARG A 41 0.77 -19.64 -5.88
CA ARG A 41 -0.12 -20.76 -5.59
C ARG A 41 -1.61 -20.41 -5.72
N CYS A 42 -1.93 -19.19 -6.12
CA CYS A 42 -3.31 -18.76 -6.29
C CYS A 42 -3.88 -19.37 -7.59
N ARG A 43 -4.89 -20.23 -7.45
CA ARG A 43 -5.74 -20.63 -8.58
C ARG A 43 -6.68 -19.48 -8.88
N ILE A 44 -6.27 -18.59 -9.77
CA ILE A 44 -7.11 -17.47 -10.22
C ILE A 44 -8.03 -18.00 -11.32
N SER A 45 -9.27 -18.35 -10.96
CA SER A 45 -10.28 -18.84 -11.92
C SER A 45 -10.82 -17.75 -12.86
N ALA A 46 -10.57 -16.49 -12.55
CA ALA A 46 -11.08 -15.34 -13.31
C ALA A 46 -10.43 -15.18 -14.69
N PHE A 47 -9.24 -15.75 -14.91
CA PHE A 47 -8.62 -15.75 -16.24
C PHE A 47 -9.05 -17.00 -17.01
N ARG A 48 -10.14 -16.85 -17.76
CA ARG A 48 -10.78 -17.94 -18.52
C ARG A 48 -9.90 -18.53 -19.63
N GLN A 49 -8.72 -17.99 -19.94
CA GLN A 49 -7.95 -18.35 -21.14
C GLN A 49 -6.40 -18.26 -21.07
N THR A 50 -5.76 -18.22 -19.91
CA THR A 50 -4.28 -18.29 -19.88
C THR A 50 -3.80 -19.59 -19.25
N SER A 51 -3.25 -20.48 -20.08
CA SER A 51 -2.49 -21.67 -19.64
C SER A 51 -1.22 -21.33 -18.86
N ARG A 52 -0.89 -20.04 -18.73
CA ARG A 52 0.29 -19.54 -17.99
C ARG A 52 -0.03 -19.38 -16.50
N ARG A 53 0.75 -20.05 -15.67
CA ARG A 53 0.76 -19.86 -14.22
C ARG A 53 1.31 -18.47 -13.88
N ILE A 54 0.60 -17.73 -13.03
CA ILE A 54 1.06 -16.46 -12.48
C ILE A 54 2.01 -16.77 -11.31
N ASP A 55 3.26 -16.35 -11.42
CA ASP A 55 4.28 -16.55 -10.39
C ASP A 55 4.92 -15.21 -10.00
N MET A 56 4.19 -14.41 -9.21
CA MET A 56 4.63 -13.07 -8.78
C MET A 56 4.41 -12.85 -7.28
N VAL A 57 5.15 -11.89 -6.72
CA VAL A 57 5.01 -11.43 -5.33
C VAL A 57 4.78 -9.93 -5.35
N ILE A 58 3.73 -9.49 -4.66
CA ILE A 58 3.40 -8.08 -4.52
C ILE A 58 3.97 -7.58 -3.20
N PHE A 59 4.80 -6.55 -3.26
CA PHE A 59 5.26 -5.78 -2.09
C PHE A 59 4.43 -4.51 -2.02
N ARG A 60 3.78 -4.25 -0.87
CA ARG A 60 2.89 -3.11 -0.69
C ARG A 60 3.36 -2.26 0.49
N GLU A 61 3.58 -0.97 0.23
CA GLU A 61 3.72 0.03 1.29
C GLU A 61 2.37 0.17 2.03
N ASN A 62 2.41 0.08 3.35
CA ASN A 62 1.21 -0.10 4.19
C ASN A 62 1.17 0.84 5.40
N THR A 63 2.10 1.78 5.51
CA THR A 63 2.24 2.66 6.68
C THR A 63 1.93 4.12 6.37
N GLU A 64 2.21 4.56 5.15
CA GLU A 64 2.10 5.95 4.69
C GLU A 64 1.36 6.00 3.34
N GLY A 65 1.68 6.96 2.48
CA GLY A 65 1.07 7.15 1.17
C GLY A 65 -0.33 7.73 1.24
N GLU A 66 -1.22 7.23 0.39
CA GLU A 66 -2.59 7.71 0.18
C GLU A 66 -3.49 7.55 1.40
N TYR A 67 -3.14 6.64 2.32
CA TYR A 67 -3.92 6.40 3.54
C TYR A 67 -3.38 7.18 4.75
N ALA A 68 -2.44 8.12 4.54
CA ALA A 68 -1.99 9.01 5.59
C ALA A 68 -3.18 9.84 6.13
N PRO A 69 -3.35 9.96 7.46
CA PRO A 69 -4.47 10.69 8.05
C PRO A 69 -4.14 12.19 8.08
N VAL A 70 -3.81 12.77 6.93
CA VAL A 70 -3.40 14.16 6.78
C VAL A 70 -4.41 14.89 5.91
N GLY A 71 -5.05 15.90 6.49
CA GLY A 71 -6.16 16.59 5.87
C GLY A 71 -7.16 17.12 6.89
N GLY A 72 -8.36 17.42 6.42
CA GLY A 72 -9.44 17.92 7.26
C GLY A 72 -10.63 18.41 6.44
N ARG A 73 -11.67 18.83 7.14
CA ARG A 73 -12.88 19.43 6.56
C ARG A 73 -13.04 20.84 7.13
N LEU A 74 -13.33 21.81 6.27
CA LEU A 74 -13.63 23.19 6.63
C LEU A 74 -15.11 23.47 6.30
N TYR A 75 -15.81 24.19 7.18
CA TYR A 75 -17.24 24.53 7.05
C TYR A 75 -18.17 23.33 6.82
N ALA A 76 -17.96 22.26 7.59
CA ALA A 76 -18.67 21.01 7.39
C ALA A 76 -20.20 21.14 7.48
N GLY A 77 -20.92 20.52 6.54
CA GLY A 77 -22.39 20.58 6.49
C GLY A 77 -22.97 21.87 5.90
N THR A 78 -22.14 22.74 5.33
CA THR A 78 -22.58 23.96 4.64
C THR A 78 -22.31 23.86 3.13
N PRO A 79 -22.97 24.68 2.28
CA PRO A 79 -22.62 24.76 0.85
C PRO A 79 -21.18 25.21 0.56
N HIS A 80 -20.47 25.75 1.55
CA HIS A 80 -19.07 26.19 1.44
C HIS A 80 -18.07 25.12 1.92
N GLU A 81 -18.55 23.89 2.18
CA GLU A 81 -17.71 22.82 2.70
C GLU A 81 -16.53 22.52 1.77
N THR A 82 -15.33 22.47 2.37
CA THR A 82 -14.08 22.18 1.66
C THR A 82 -13.36 21.05 2.37
N VAL A 83 -12.86 20.06 1.62
CA VAL A 83 -12.14 18.92 2.18
C VAL A 83 -10.74 18.87 1.59
N VAL A 84 -9.75 18.72 2.47
CA VAL A 84 -8.35 18.46 2.09
C VAL A 84 -8.02 17.04 2.50
N GLN A 85 -7.43 16.28 1.59
CA GLN A 85 -6.83 14.99 1.86
C GLN A 85 -5.49 14.93 1.13
N THR A 86 -4.44 14.56 1.86
CA THR A 86 -3.07 14.60 1.35
C THR A 86 -2.37 13.27 1.60
N ASN A 87 -1.67 12.79 0.59
CA ASN A 87 -0.79 11.64 0.72
C ASN A 87 0.59 12.08 1.24
N MET A 88 1.20 11.25 2.08
CA MET A 88 2.51 11.54 2.65
C MET A 88 3.46 10.39 2.36
N PHE A 89 4.58 10.68 1.71
CA PHE A 89 5.65 9.71 1.47
C PHE A 89 6.89 10.17 2.19
N THR A 90 7.60 9.23 2.82
CA THR A 90 8.89 9.50 3.44
C THR A 90 9.97 8.70 2.73
N ARG A 91 11.16 9.28 2.57
CA ARG A 91 12.31 8.57 2.00
C ARG A 91 12.53 7.23 2.70
N ARG A 92 12.45 7.22 4.03
CA ARG A 92 12.59 6.01 4.84
C ARG A 92 11.53 4.95 4.53
N GLY A 93 10.25 5.34 4.42
CA GLY A 93 9.15 4.42 4.14
C GLY A 93 9.26 3.81 2.74
N THR A 94 9.47 4.68 1.75
CA THR A 94 9.68 4.31 0.34
C THR A 94 10.90 3.42 0.14
N GLU A 95 12.08 3.80 0.64
CA GLU A 95 13.30 2.99 0.51
C GLU A 95 13.16 1.62 1.16
N ARG A 96 12.50 1.54 2.32
CA ARG A 96 12.32 0.28 3.05
C ARG A 96 11.54 -0.74 2.24
N ILE A 97 10.42 -0.34 1.62
CA ILE A 97 9.60 -1.27 0.84
C ILE A 97 10.27 -1.65 -0.48
N ILE A 98 10.91 -0.68 -1.15
CA ILE A 98 11.62 -0.90 -2.41
C ILE A 98 12.80 -1.85 -2.19
N ARG A 99 13.64 -1.57 -1.19
CA ARG A 99 14.76 -2.44 -0.81
C ARG A 99 14.31 -3.86 -0.51
N ALA A 100 13.23 -4.03 0.24
CA ALA A 100 12.69 -5.37 0.53
C ALA A 100 12.23 -6.13 -0.73
N ALA A 101 11.67 -5.42 -1.72
CA ALA A 101 11.30 -6.02 -3.00
C ALA A 101 12.54 -6.47 -3.80
N PHE A 102 13.59 -5.64 -3.87
CA PHE A 102 14.85 -5.99 -4.52
C PHE A 102 15.59 -7.14 -3.80
N GLU A 103 15.71 -7.09 -2.47
CA GLU A 103 16.30 -8.16 -1.66
C GLU A 103 15.54 -9.48 -1.82
N HIS A 104 14.20 -9.43 -1.91
CA HIS A 104 13.42 -10.62 -2.22
C HIS A 104 13.68 -11.12 -3.64
N CYS A 105 13.75 -10.24 -4.63
CA CYS A 105 14.04 -10.60 -6.02
C CYS A 105 15.40 -11.32 -6.14
N VAL A 106 16.44 -10.81 -5.47
CA VAL A 106 17.76 -11.44 -5.40
C VAL A 106 17.68 -12.80 -4.71
N ARG A 107 17.09 -12.89 -3.51
CA ARG A 107 16.96 -14.17 -2.77
C ARG A 107 16.15 -15.22 -3.50
N ARG A 108 15.12 -14.79 -4.24
CA ARG A 108 14.27 -15.67 -5.03
C ARG A 108 15.02 -16.26 -6.23
N ASP A 109 16.05 -15.56 -6.72
CA ASP A 109 16.92 -15.92 -7.83
C ASP A 109 16.16 -16.47 -9.06
N LYS A 110 15.06 -15.79 -9.41
CA LYS A 110 14.20 -16.12 -10.56
C LYS A 110 13.91 -14.88 -11.36
N HIS A 111 14.10 -14.94 -12.69
CA HIS A 111 13.82 -13.87 -13.69
C HIS A 111 14.41 -12.47 -13.40
N LYS A 112 14.94 -12.21 -12.20
CA LYS A 112 15.62 -10.98 -11.72
C LYS A 112 14.92 -9.69 -12.14
N LYS A 113 13.60 -9.64 -11.96
CA LYS A 113 12.76 -8.51 -12.36
C LYS A 113 11.97 -7.96 -11.18
N VAL A 114 12.12 -6.67 -10.91
CA VAL A 114 11.23 -5.88 -10.07
C VAL A 114 10.47 -4.91 -10.98
N THR A 115 9.21 -4.66 -10.71
CA THR A 115 8.39 -3.72 -11.48
C THR A 115 7.76 -2.73 -10.52
N SER A 116 8.13 -1.45 -10.66
CA SER A 116 7.49 -0.35 -9.95
C SER A 116 6.14 -0.04 -10.57
N VAL A 117 5.12 0.16 -9.75
CA VAL A 117 3.79 0.62 -10.19
C VAL A 117 3.64 2.07 -9.73
N THR A 118 3.57 2.99 -10.69
CA THR A 118 3.59 4.44 -10.44
C THR A 118 2.51 5.17 -11.26
N LYS A 119 2.20 6.40 -10.84
CA LYS A 119 1.31 7.34 -11.55
C LYS A 119 1.90 8.75 -11.58
N SER A 120 3.22 8.85 -11.77
CA SER A 120 3.98 10.11 -11.80
C SER A 120 3.56 11.09 -12.89
N ASN A 121 2.80 10.66 -13.90
CA ASN A 121 2.21 11.56 -14.88
C ASN A 121 1.02 12.38 -14.34
N ALA A 122 0.38 11.96 -13.25
CA ALA A 122 -0.75 12.67 -12.64
C ALA A 122 -0.45 13.14 -11.21
N GLN A 123 0.33 12.37 -10.45
CA GLN A 123 0.78 12.74 -9.12
C GLN A 123 2.18 13.34 -9.18
N SER A 124 2.25 14.65 -9.41
CA SER A 124 3.49 15.40 -9.67
C SER A 124 4.50 15.46 -8.52
N PHE A 125 4.06 15.16 -7.29
CA PHE A 125 4.93 15.19 -6.11
C PHE A 125 5.18 13.78 -5.57
N GLY A 126 4.15 13.10 -5.06
CA GLY A 126 4.29 11.81 -4.39
C GLY A 126 4.85 10.69 -5.27
N MET A 127 4.29 10.49 -6.47
CA MET A 127 4.74 9.42 -7.36
C MET A 127 6.03 9.77 -8.12
N VAL A 128 6.30 11.05 -8.38
CA VAL A 128 7.61 11.49 -8.88
C VAL A 128 8.70 11.20 -7.85
N PHE A 129 8.46 11.53 -6.58
CA PHE A 129 9.36 11.19 -5.49
C PHE A 129 9.54 9.67 -5.33
N TRP A 130 8.47 8.88 -5.52
CA TRP A 130 8.56 7.42 -5.55
C TRP A 130 9.51 6.92 -6.65
N ASP A 131 9.38 7.47 -7.87
CA ASP A 131 10.22 7.11 -9.00
C ASP A 131 11.70 7.52 -8.80
N GLU A 132 11.97 8.63 -8.11
CA GLU A 132 13.34 9.06 -7.75
C GLU A 132 14.03 8.13 -6.74
N VAL A 133 13.25 7.46 -5.88
CA VAL A 133 13.77 6.56 -4.84
C VAL A 133 13.91 5.12 -5.34
N PHE A 134 13.15 4.72 -6.37
CA PHE A 134 13.13 3.37 -6.94
C PHE A 134 14.39 3.01 -7.73
#